data_AF-A0A094IXJ0-F1
#
_entry.id   AF-A0A094IXJ0-F1
#
_cell.length_a   1.000
_cell.length_b   1.000
_cell.length_c   1.000
_cell.angle_alpha   90.00
_cell.angle_beta   90.00
_cell.angle_gamma   90.00
#
_symmetry.space_group_name_H-M   'P 1'
#
loop_
_entity.id
_entity.type
_entity.pdbx_description
1 polymer ?
#
loop_
_entity_poly.entity_id
_entity_poly.type
_entity_poly.pdbx_seq_one_letter_code
_entity_poly.pdbx_strand_id
1 'polypeptide(L)'
;MLIEHAKQQGLTIVTDEPFERWVEKKEALAFVSFMRDEQSESRRKQALARHVLVLTEEETAHLFVQAWSTKHFSVCSIQDWLKIYVKW
;
A
#
# COMPACT_ATOMS: atom_id res chain seq x y z
N MET A 1 -4.07 14.23 -4.65
CA MET A 1 -2.75 13.63 -4.92
C MET A 1 -2.44 12.62 -3.82
N LEU A 2 -1.90 11.44 -4.15
CA LEU A 2 -1.63 10.32 -3.24
C LEU A 2 -0.87 10.73 -1.96
N ILE A 3 0.19 11.53 -2.11
CA ILE A 3 1.04 12.01 -1.01
C ILE A 3 0.21 12.79 0.03
N GLU A 4 -0.63 13.72 -0.42
CA GLU A 4 -1.44 14.54 0.48
C GLU A 4 -2.53 13.71 1.16
N HIS A 5 -3.11 12.75 0.45
CA HIS A 5 -4.06 11.81 1.04
C HIS A 5 -3.38 10.95 2.13
N ALA A 6 -2.19 10.42 1.88
CA ALA A 6 -1.45 9.62 2.84
C ALA A 6 -1.09 10.40 4.11
N LYS A 7 -0.62 11.64 3.97
CA LYS A 7 -0.35 12.54 5.11
C LYS A 7 -1.60 12.79 5.95
N GLN A 8 -2.74 13.03 5.30
CA GLN A 8 -4.02 13.22 6.01
C GLN A 8 -4.46 11.99 6.81
N GLN A 9 -4.09 10.78 6.37
CA GLN A 9 -4.33 9.54 7.11
C GLN A 9 -3.24 9.23 8.15
N GLY A 10 -2.30 10.15 8.39
CA GLY A 10 -1.24 10.02 9.39
C GLY A 10 -0.03 9.19 8.95
N LEU A 11 0.11 8.90 7.66
CA LEU A 11 1.29 8.22 7.13
C LEU A 11 2.43 9.22 6.93
N THR A 12 3.65 8.79 7.28
CA THR A 12 4.86 9.55 7.00
C THR A 12 5.33 9.25 5.58
N ILE A 13 5.50 10.30 4.78
CA ILE A 13 6.05 10.19 3.42
C ILE A 13 7.55 10.46 3.49
N VAL A 14 8.32 9.52 2.96
CA VAL A 14 9.78 9.57 2.95
C VAL A 14 10.25 9.75 1.51
N THR A 15 10.94 10.85 1.23
CA THR A 15 11.50 11.17 -0.11
C THR A 15 12.94 11.64 -0.09
N ASP A 16 13.47 11.90 1.10
CA ASP A 16 14.64 12.69 1.40
C ASP A 16 15.77 11.86 2.05
N GLU A 17 15.62 10.53 2.08
CA GLU A 17 16.68 9.61 2.48
C GLU A 17 16.96 8.53 1.41
N PRO A 18 18.18 7.97 1.37
CA PRO A 18 18.51 6.86 0.47
C PRO A 18 17.62 5.64 0.72
N PHE A 19 17.14 5.03 -0.36
CA PHE A 19 16.29 3.83 -0.32
C PHE A 19 16.91 2.71 0.53
N GLU A 20 18.21 2.50 0.39
CA GLU A 20 18.95 1.42 1.04
C GLU A 20 18.98 1.59 2.57
N ARG A 21 18.86 2.83 3.07
CA ARG A 21 18.73 3.10 4.51
C ARG A 21 17.29 2.98 4.98
N TRP A 22 16.36 3.48 4.18
CA TRP A 22 14.94 3.45 4.51
C TRP A 22 14.40 2.01 4.61
N VAL A 23 14.74 1.14 3.66
CA VAL A 23 14.19 -0.23 3.57
C VAL A 23 14.62 -1.13 4.74
N GLU A 24 15.66 -0.75 5.49
CA GLU A 24 16.13 -1.48 6.66
C GLU A 24 15.42 -1.07 7.96
N LYS A 25 14.64 0.01 7.92
CA LYS A 25 13.92 0.52 9.09
C LYS A 25 12.76 -0.40 9.47
N LYS A 26 12.54 -0.56 10.77
CA LYS A 26 11.43 -1.40 11.28
C LYS A 26 10.07 -0.78 11.01
N GLU A 27 10.03 0.54 10.87
CA GLU A 27 8.86 1.35 10.55
C GLU A 27 8.57 1.44 9.04
N ALA A 28 9.39 0.83 8.18
CA ALA A 28 9.17 0.81 6.74
C ALA A 28 7.90 -0.01 6.40
N LEU A 29 6.85 0.68 5.97
CA LEU A 29 5.54 0.08 5.76
C LEU A 29 5.31 -0.37 4.31
N ALA A 30 5.47 0.54 3.36
CA ALA A 30 5.19 0.29 1.95
C ALA A 30 6.12 1.08 1.03
N PHE A 31 6.59 0.43 -0.02
CA PHE A 31 7.37 1.02 -1.10
C PHE A 31 6.48 1.20 -2.34
N VAL A 32 6.31 2.45 -2.77
CA VAL A 32 5.49 2.81 -3.94
C VAL A 32 6.40 3.08 -5.13
N SER A 33 6.29 2.28 -6.18
CA SER A 33 7.17 2.35 -7.35
C SER A 33 6.39 2.03 -8.63
N PHE A 34 6.00 3.09 -9.34
CA PHE A 34 5.25 3.00 -10.60
C PHE A 34 6.14 2.84 -11.84
N MET A 35 7.44 3.11 -11.68
CA MET A 35 8.41 3.08 -12.78
C MET A 35 8.78 1.64 -13.16
N ARG A 36 9.02 1.40 -14.44
CA ARG A 36 9.29 0.07 -15.01
C ARG A 36 10.76 -0.12 -15.44
N ASP A 37 11.66 0.74 -14.99
CA ASP A 37 13.10 0.59 -15.24
C ASP A 37 13.76 -0.46 -14.34
N GLU A 38 14.97 -0.89 -14.72
CA GLU A 38 15.73 -1.94 -14.02
C GLU A 38 16.08 -1.56 -12.57
N GLN A 39 16.37 -0.28 -12.31
CA GLN A 39 16.68 0.18 -10.96
C GLN A 39 15.45 0.07 -10.05
N SER A 40 14.31 0.50 -10.55
CA SER A 40 13.02 0.38 -9.86
C SER A 40 12.65 -1.09 -9.63
N GLU A 41 12.88 -1.97 -10.59
CA GLU A 41 12.70 -3.42 -10.42
C GLU A 41 13.59 -3.99 -9.32
N SER A 42 14.88 -3.65 -9.32
CA SER A 42 15.83 -4.08 -8.29
C SER A 42 15.39 -3.64 -6.89
N ARG A 43 14.96 -2.38 -6.74
CA ARG A 43 14.45 -1.85 -5.47
C ARG A 43 13.18 -2.53 -5.00
N ARG A 44 12.25 -2.85 -5.91
CA ARG A 44 11.06 -3.65 -5.57
C ARG A 44 11.44 -5.03 -5.02
N LYS A 45 12.40 -5.71 -5.65
CA LYS A 45 12.90 -7.01 -5.15
C LYS A 45 13.55 -6.88 -3.76
N GLN A 46 14.34 -5.83 -3.53
CA GLN A 46 14.96 -5.56 -2.23
C GLN A 46 13.92 -5.27 -1.14
N ALA A 47 12.90 -4.46 -1.44
CA ALA A 47 11.80 -4.18 -0.51
C ALA A 47 11.02 -5.46 -0.15
N LEU A 48 10.67 -6.29 -1.15
CA LEU A 48 10.01 -7.57 -0.93
C LEU A 48 10.85 -8.53 -0.06
N ALA A 49 12.16 -8.59 -0.29
CA ALA A 49 13.08 -9.41 0.50
C ALA A 49 13.16 -8.98 1.98
N ARG A 50 12.75 -7.74 2.30
CA ARG A 50 12.65 -7.20 3.66
C ARG A 50 11.20 -7.19 4.19
N HIS A 51 10.28 -7.88 3.52
CA HIS A 51 8.85 -7.94 3.87
C HIS A 51 8.12 -6.59 3.83
N VAL A 52 8.65 -5.61 3.09
CA VAL A 52 7.98 -4.34 2.85
C VAL A 52 6.94 -4.53 1.74
N LEU A 53 5.73 -4.02 1.94
CA LEU A 53 4.67 -4.06 0.92
C LEU A 53 5.11 -3.26 -0.31
N VAL A 54 4.96 -3.82 -1.51
CA VAL A 54 5.30 -3.13 -2.75
C VAL A 54 4.03 -2.82 -3.55
N LEU A 55 3.88 -1.56 -3.93
CA LEU A 55 2.74 -1.04 -4.68
C LEU A 55 3.23 -0.50 -6.02
N THR A 56 2.80 -1.12 -7.11
CA THR A 56 3.25 -0.80 -8.48
C THR A 56 2.23 -0.04 -9.31
N GLU A 57 1.04 0.18 -8.76
CA GLU A 57 -0.07 0.87 -9.42
C GLU A 57 -0.63 1.96 -8.49
N GLU A 58 -0.96 3.10 -9.08
CA GLU A 58 -1.41 4.29 -8.33
C GLU A 58 -2.76 4.02 -7.66
N GLU A 59 -3.67 3.32 -8.34
CA GLU A 59 -4.99 2.94 -7.86
C GLU A 59 -4.88 2.05 -6.62
N THR A 60 -3.97 1.07 -6.65
CA THR A 60 -3.73 0.18 -5.51
C THR A 60 -3.12 0.94 -4.33
N ALA A 61 -2.22 1.89 -4.59
CA ALA A 61 -1.68 2.75 -3.52
C ALA A 61 -2.75 3.65 -2.89
N HIS A 62 -3.67 4.19 -3.70
CA HIS A 62 -4.82 4.94 -3.21
C HIS A 62 -5.72 4.06 -2.33
N LEU A 63 -6.04 2.85 -2.77
CA LEU A 63 -6.86 1.91 -2.02
C LEU A 63 -6.22 1.53 -0.68
N PHE A 64 -4.90 1.32 -0.67
CA PHE A 64 -4.15 1.05 0.56
C PHE A 64 -4.31 2.20 1.58
N VAL A 65 -4.13 3.45 1.14
CA VAL A 65 -4.28 4.61 2.02
C VAL A 65 -5.73 4.77 2.51
N GLN A 66 -6.73 4.47 1.67
CA GLN A 66 -8.14 4.46 2.09
C GLN A 66 -8.43 3.38 3.14
N ALA A 67 -7.87 2.18 2.94
CA ALA A 67 -8.02 1.07 3.87
C ALA A 67 -7.36 1.37 5.23
N TRP A 68 -6.26 2.12 5.25
CA TRP A 68 -5.50 2.46 6.46
C TRP A 68 -6.35 3.09 7.57
N SER A 69 -7.32 3.94 7.21
CA SER A 69 -8.21 4.60 8.18
C SER A 69 -9.57 3.92 8.36
N THR A 70 -9.80 2.79 7.67
CA THR A 70 -11.03 2.04 7.80
C THR A 70 -11.08 1.32 9.14
N LYS A 71 -11.92 1.82 10.06
CA LYS A 71 -12.11 1.24 11.41
C LYS A 71 -13.17 0.14 11.45
N HIS A 72 -14.10 0.15 10.50
CA HIS A 72 -15.19 -0.80 10.49
C HIS A 72 -14.77 -2.07 9.76
N PHE A 73 -14.63 -3.15 10.53
CA PHE A 73 -14.45 -4.50 10.00
C PHE A 73 -15.68 -5.34 10.37
N SER A 74 -16.24 -6.03 9.39
CA SER A 74 -17.33 -7.00 9.60
C SER A 74 -17.08 -8.22 8.71
N VAL A 75 -17.25 -9.41 9.27
CA VAL A 75 -17.15 -10.65 8.52
C VAL A 75 -18.51 -10.99 7.92
N CYS A 76 -18.55 -11.35 6.64
CA CYS A 76 -19.73 -11.84 5.96
C CYS A 76 -19.32 -13.02 5.06
N SER A 77 -20.09 -14.10 5.06
CA SER A 77 -19.87 -15.20 4.11
C SER A 77 -20.22 -14.71 2.70
N ILE A 78 -19.55 -15.23 1.66
CA ILE A 78 -19.90 -14.84 0.29
C ILE A 78 -21.36 -15.20 -0.02
N GLN A 79 -21.88 -16.28 0.56
CA GLN A 79 -23.26 -16.72 0.41
C GLN A 79 -24.24 -15.70 1.02
N ASP A 80 -23.96 -15.18 2.21
CA ASP A 80 -24.81 -14.20 2.86
C ASP A 80 -24.69 -12.82 2.19
N TRP A 81 -23.49 -12.46 1.73
CA TRP A 81 -23.27 -11.23 0.97
C TRP A 81 -24.09 -11.23 -0.33
N LEU A 82 -24.11 -12.35 -1.06
CA LEU A 82 -24.89 -12.49 -2.30
C LEU A 82 -26.39 -12.36 -2.05
N LYS A 83 -26.93 -12.85 -0.93
CA LYS A 83 -28.36 -12.67 -0.59
C LYS A 83 -28.73 -11.20 -0.38
N ILE A 84 -27.81 -10.37 0.09
CA ILE A 84 -28.08 -8.94 0.38
C ILE A 84 -28.10 -8.12 -0.92
N TYR A 85 -27.15 -8.38 -1.83
CA TYR A 85 -26.87 -7.48 -2.95
C TYR A 85 -27.20 -8.05 -4.33
N VAL A 86 -27.47 -9.35 -4.43
CA VAL A 86 -27.87 -10.00 -5.69
C VAL A 86 -29.29 -10.53 -5.51
N LYS A 87 -30.27 -9.81 -6.06
CA LYS A 87 -31.64 -10.33 -6.18
C LYS A 87 -31.66 -11.40 -7.27
N TRP A 88 -31.95 -12.63 -6.87
CA TRP A 88 -32.45 -13.66 -7.77
C TRP A 88 -33.95 -13.47 -7.97
#